data_AF-A0A3A0D8R0-F1
#
_entry.id   AF-A0A3A0D8R0-F1
#
_cell.length_a   1.000
_cell.length_b   1.000
_cell.length_c   1.000
_cell.angle_alpha   90.00
_cell.angle_beta   90.00
_cell.angle_gamma   90.00
#
_symmetry.space_group_name_H-M   'P 1'
#
loop_
_entity.id
_entity.type
_entity.pdbx_description
1 polymer ?
#
loop_
_entity_poly.entity_id
_entity_poly.type
_entity_poly.pdbx_seq_one_letter_code
_entity_poly.pdbx_strand_id
1 'polypeptide(L)'
;MIADFIQHLPEVKETKIEADSEVILKAIESQHGILVERAANIYSFSHLTFQEYFTALYIANQLDTKVLSNLADRYLFDDKWREVILLTAGMLHQADDFLWAIRSKLSKLARNFNIVPFFSHVNKIMSKETPYPPYVSRVLIMKYIFSVNRARERNYLDYLQVIEQCEIIVQKIALAAAPALARDHTIPSDFSFDPAALQSINKYFKGATMLVETLYSECYISRDSRHQLLESLFAEPLTQIEPKNQRHSLFQ
;
A
#
# COMPACT_ATOMS: atom_id res chain seq x y z
N MET A 1 1.54 -28.16 -9.82
CA MET A 1 2.91 -28.42 -10.32
C MET A 1 3.10 -27.72 -11.65
N ILE A 2 4.34 -27.51 -12.11
CA ILE A 2 4.63 -26.91 -13.44
C ILE A 2 4.03 -27.74 -14.58
N ALA A 3 3.87 -29.06 -14.38
CA ALA A 3 3.10 -29.94 -15.25
C ALA A 3 1.65 -29.43 -15.50
N ASP A 4 0.99 -28.88 -14.47
CA ASP A 4 -0.36 -28.33 -14.59
C ASP A 4 -0.38 -27.02 -15.39
N PHE A 5 0.71 -26.22 -15.34
CA PHE A 5 0.85 -25.01 -16.15
C PHE A 5 1.07 -25.35 -17.63
N ILE A 6 1.88 -26.36 -17.91
CA ILE A 6 2.23 -26.78 -19.27
C ILE A 6 1.04 -27.40 -20.01
N GLN A 7 0.11 -28.02 -19.28
CA GLN A 7 -1.18 -28.50 -19.83
C GLN A 7 -2.05 -27.39 -20.45
N HIS A 8 -1.84 -26.13 -20.06
CA HIS A 8 -2.62 -24.98 -20.54
C HIS A 8 -1.92 -24.20 -21.67
N LEU A 9 -0.75 -24.66 -22.15
CA LEU A 9 -0.06 -24.04 -23.28
C LEU A 9 -0.72 -24.50 -24.60
N PRO A 10 -0.98 -23.57 -25.55
CA PRO A 10 -1.76 -23.85 -26.76
C PRO A 10 -1.14 -24.89 -27.71
N GLU A 11 0.10 -25.33 -27.46
CA GLU A 11 0.87 -26.22 -28.34
C GLU A 11 1.19 -27.61 -27.77
N VAL A 12 0.73 -27.96 -26.56
CA VAL A 12 1.14 -29.22 -25.90
C VAL A 12 0.10 -30.34 -26.07
N LYS A 13 0.49 -31.47 -26.66
CA LYS A 13 -0.33 -32.69 -26.76
C LYS A 13 -0.22 -33.49 -25.45
N GLU A 14 -1.36 -33.92 -24.90
CA GLU A 14 -1.51 -34.56 -23.58
C GLU A 14 -0.61 -35.79 -23.30
N THR A 15 -0.04 -36.42 -24.32
CA THR A 15 0.69 -37.69 -24.19
C THR A 15 2.20 -37.56 -23.89
N LYS A 16 2.77 -36.35 -23.78
CA LYS A 16 4.20 -36.12 -23.49
C LYS A 16 4.52 -35.08 -22.40
N ILE A 17 3.51 -34.63 -21.66
CA ILE A 17 3.59 -33.45 -20.77
C ILE A 17 4.73 -33.56 -19.74
N GLU A 18 4.94 -34.72 -19.10
CA GLU A 18 5.97 -34.84 -18.06
C GLU A 18 7.39 -34.73 -18.62
N ALA A 19 7.68 -35.43 -19.72
CA ALA A 19 8.98 -35.38 -20.39
C ALA A 19 9.24 -33.98 -20.99
N ASP A 20 8.23 -33.36 -21.58
CA ASP A 20 8.34 -32.00 -22.12
C ASP A 20 8.49 -30.97 -20.99
N SER A 21 7.87 -31.19 -19.82
CA SER A 21 7.98 -30.30 -18.67
C SER A 21 9.37 -30.27 -18.04
N GLU A 22 10.03 -31.42 -17.92
CA GLU A 22 11.38 -31.49 -17.38
C GLU A 22 12.39 -30.87 -18.34
N VAL A 23 12.21 -31.07 -19.65
CA VAL A 23 13.02 -30.46 -20.70
C VAL A 23 12.86 -28.93 -20.71
N ILE A 24 11.63 -28.41 -20.63
CA ILE A 24 11.35 -26.97 -20.56
C ILE A 24 11.96 -26.37 -19.29
N LEU A 25 11.84 -27.06 -18.15
CA LEU A 25 12.38 -26.57 -16.88
C LEU A 25 13.91 -26.49 -16.90
N LYS A 26 14.57 -27.54 -17.42
CA LYS A 26 16.02 -27.56 -17.66
C LYS A 26 16.47 -26.52 -18.68
N ALA A 27 15.65 -26.22 -19.69
CA ALA A 27 15.93 -25.13 -20.63
C ALA A 27 15.84 -23.76 -19.94
N ILE A 28 14.83 -23.52 -19.10
CA ILE A 28 14.68 -22.27 -18.32
C ILE A 28 15.84 -22.09 -17.33
N GLU A 29 16.25 -23.17 -16.65
CA GLU A 29 17.41 -23.17 -15.75
C GLU A 29 18.71 -22.87 -16.49
N SER A 30 19.00 -23.61 -17.58
CA SER A 30 20.30 -23.51 -18.27
C SER A 30 20.47 -22.25 -19.13
N GLN A 31 19.39 -21.64 -19.63
CA GLN A 31 19.47 -20.53 -20.58
C GLN A 31 19.09 -19.17 -19.98
N HIS A 32 18.18 -19.12 -19.01
CA HIS A 32 17.63 -17.85 -18.54
C HIS A 32 18.03 -17.48 -17.11
N GLY A 33 18.53 -18.44 -16.32
CA GLY A 33 18.95 -18.19 -14.94
C GLY A 33 17.82 -17.64 -14.05
N ILE A 34 16.56 -17.86 -14.42
CA ILE A 34 15.38 -17.39 -13.68
C ILE A 34 15.04 -18.35 -12.54
N LEU A 35 15.16 -19.66 -12.80
CA LEU A 35 14.94 -20.72 -11.84
C LEU A 35 16.25 -21.47 -11.59
N VAL A 36 16.43 -21.96 -10.37
CA VAL A 36 17.58 -22.78 -9.97
C VAL A 36 17.07 -23.97 -9.15
N GLU A 37 17.60 -25.16 -9.44
CA GLU A 37 17.34 -26.35 -8.63
C GLU A 37 18.04 -26.24 -7.26
N ARG A 38 17.29 -26.42 -6.17
CA ARG A 38 17.79 -26.36 -4.77
C ARG A 38 17.96 -27.74 -4.14
N ALA A 39 17.18 -28.70 -4.61
CA ALA A 39 17.27 -30.12 -4.33
C ALA A 39 16.55 -30.86 -5.45
N ALA A 40 16.69 -32.20 -5.52
CA ALA A 40 16.06 -33.00 -6.56
C ALA A 40 14.56 -32.67 -6.72
N ASN A 41 14.20 -32.12 -7.88
CA ASN A 41 12.84 -31.67 -8.24
C ASN A 41 12.26 -30.52 -7.39
N ILE A 42 13.11 -29.75 -6.71
CA ILE A 42 12.74 -28.57 -5.92
C ILE A 42 13.40 -27.33 -6.53
N TYR A 43 12.58 -26.42 -7.04
CA TYR A 43 13.03 -25.22 -7.73
C TYR A 43 12.66 -23.95 -6.97
N SER A 44 13.51 -22.94 -7.09
CA SER A 44 13.24 -21.58 -6.60
C SER A 44 13.62 -20.56 -7.65
N PHE A 45 13.07 -19.35 -7.57
CA PHE A 45 13.64 -18.23 -8.30
C PHE A 45 15.11 -18.02 -7.91
N SER A 46 15.94 -17.69 -8.90
CA SER A 46 17.35 -17.36 -8.69
C SER A 46 17.54 -16.11 -7.83
N HIS A 47 16.63 -15.15 -7.98
CA HIS A 47 16.62 -13.88 -7.27
C HIS A 47 15.22 -13.50 -6.78
N LEU A 48 15.17 -12.85 -5.61
CA LEU A 48 13.93 -12.36 -5.01
C LEU A 48 13.20 -11.38 -5.95
N THR A 49 13.92 -10.52 -6.67
CA THR A 49 13.35 -9.56 -7.61
C THR A 49 12.54 -10.23 -8.73
N PHE A 50 12.98 -11.40 -9.23
CA PHE A 50 12.18 -12.15 -10.20
C PHE A 50 10.93 -12.73 -9.56
N GLN A 51 11.04 -13.26 -8.34
CA GLN A 51 9.86 -13.73 -7.61
C GLN A 51 8.84 -12.60 -7.41
N GLU A 52 9.28 -11.43 -6.96
CA GLU A 52 8.42 -10.26 -6.74
C GLU A 52 7.77 -9.79 -8.04
N TYR A 53 8.56 -9.66 -9.11
CA TYR A 53 8.08 -9.27 -10.43
C TYR A 53 7.06 -10.23 -11.01
N PHE A 54 7.36 -11.54 -11.06
CA PHE A 54 6.44 -12.52 -11.63
C PHE A 54 5.19 -12.70 -10.77
N THR A 55 5.30 -12.57 -9.46
CA THR A 55 4.13 -12.56 -8.55
C THR A 55 3.25 -11.35 -8.85
N ALA A 56 3.84 -10.16 -8.96
CA ALA A 56 3.11 -8.94 -9.26
C ALA A 56 2.44 -8.99 -10.65
N LEU A 57 3.17 -9.51 -11.66
CA LEU A 57 2.67 -9.69 -13.02
C LEU A 57 1.51 -10.67 -13.08
N TYR A 58 1.63 -11.79 -12.37
CA TYR A 58 0.55 -12.78 -12.27
C TYR A 58 -0.71 -12.14 -11.68
N ILE A 59 -0.57 -11.35 -10.60
CA ILE A 59 -1.69 -10.67 -9.94
C ILE A 59 -2.31 -9.60 -10.86
N ALA A 60 -1.48 -8.78 -11.50
CA ALA A 60 -1.94 -7.68 -12.34
C ALA A 60 -2.71 -8.16 -13.59
N ASN A 61 -2.40 -9.36 -14.08
CA ASN A 61 -3.09 -9.99 -15.21
C ASN A 61 -4.38 -10.73 -14.82
N GLN A 62 -4.74 -10.80 -13.53
CA GLN A 62 -6.02 -11.41 -13.12
C GLN A 62 -7.20 -10.48 -13.43
N LEU A 63 -8.25 -11.05 -14.02
CA LEU A 63 -9.51 -10.33 -14.28
C LEU A 63 -10.38 -10.18 -13.01
N ASP A 64 -10.16 -11.02 -11.98
CA ASP A 64 -10.95 -11.00 -10.75
C ASP A 64 -10.44 -9.92 -9.77
N THR A 65 -11.25 -8.88 -9.57
CA THR A 65 -11.00 -7.78 -8.63
C THR A 65 -10.87 -8.23 -7.17
N LYS A 66 -11.35 -9.44 -6.82
CA LYS A 66 -11.14 -10.04 -5.49
C LYS A 66 -9.68 -10.36 -5.23
N VAL A 67 -8.87 -10.63 -6.25
CA VAL A 67 -7.43 -10.90 -6.08
C VAL A 67 -6.73 -9.64 -5.56
N LEU A 68 -7.01 -8.48 -6.16
CA LEU A 68 -6.48 -7.18 -5.73
C LEU A 68 -6.98 -6.80 -4.33
N SER A 69 -8.25 -7.05 -4.06
CA SER A 69 -8.81 -6.84 -2.72
C SER A 69 -8.14 -7.73 -1.67
N ASN A 70 -7.89 -9.00 -1.98
CA ASN A 70 -7.16 -9.93 -1.11
C ASN A 70 -5.70 -9.52 -0.90
N LEU A 71 -5.03 -9.00 -1.94
CA LEU A 71 -3.66 -8.48 -1.82
C LEU A 71 -3.60 -7.36 -0.77
N ALA A 72 -4.50 -6.37 -0.88
CA ALA A 72 -4.61 -5.29 0.09
C ALA A 72 -5.05 -5.80 1.48
N ASP A 73 -6.00 -6.72 1.57
CA ASP A 73 -6.56 -7.14 2.85
C ASP A 73 -5.62 -8.04 3.66
N ARG A 74 -4.84 -8.90 3.01
CA ARG A 74 -4.00 -9.89 3.68
C ARG A 74 -2.54 -9.47 3.82
N TYR A 75 -2.00 -8.76 2.83
CA TYR A 75 -0.56 -8.59 2.70
C TYR A 75 -0.06 -7.15 2.83
N LEU A 76 -0.95 -6.15 2.98
CA LEU A 76 -0.58 -4.73 3.07
C LEU A 76 0.48 -4.40 4.14
N PHE A 77 0.53 -5.17 5.23
CA PHE A 77 1.46 -4.94 6.34
C PHE A 77 2.62 -5.94 6.41
N ASP A 78 2.72 -6.85 5.43
CA ASP A 78 3.80 -7.83 5.32
C ASP A 78 4.93 -7.23 4.47
N ASP A 79 6.11 -7.06 5.08
CA ASP A 79 7.27 -6.45 4.43
C ASP A 79 7.74 -7.23 3.19
N LYS A 80 7.49 -8.55 3.14
CA LYS A 80 7.83 -9.39 1.99
C LYS A 80 6.97 -9.12 0.76
N TRP A 81 5.82 -8.49 0.95
CA TRP A 81 4.86 -8.18 -0.12
C TRP A 81 4.93 -6.73 -0.57
N ARG A 82 5.80 -5.91 0.05
CA ARG A 82 5.94 -4.50 -0.28
C ARG A 82 6.20 -4.28 -1.78
N GLU A 83 7.25 -4.90 -2.32
CA GLU A 83 7.60 -4.73 -3.74
C GLU A 83 6.52 -5.32 -4.66
N VAL A 84 5.90 -6.43 -4.27
CA VAL A 84 4.78 -7.02 -5.02
C VAL A 84 3.61 -6.02 -5.12
N ILE A 85 3.24 -5.35 -4.02
CA ILE A 85 2.15 -4.36 -4.00
C ILE A 85 2.49 -3.17 -4.92
N LEU A 86 3.71 -2.64 -4.84
CA LEU A 86 4.16 -1.50 -5.65
C LEU A 86 4.21 -1.86 -7.15
N LEU A 87 4.77 -3.03 -7.48
CA LEU A 87 4.85 -3.52 -8.86
C LEU A 87 3.46 -3.83 -9.40
N THR A 88 2.59 -4.48 -8.64
CA THR A 88 1.20 -4.72 -9.05
C THR A 88 0.49 -3.41 -9.36
N ALA A 89 0.60 -2.39 -8.50
CA ALA A 89 0.01 -1.08 -8.78
C ALA A 89 0.54 -0.47 -10.09
N GLY A 90 1.86 -0.58 -10.35
CA GLY A 90 2.49 -0.09 -11.59
C GLY A 90 2.10 -0.86 -12.86
N MET A 91 1.79 -2.15 -12.74
CA MET A 91 1.43 -3.01 -13.88
C MET A 91 -0.06 -2.96 -14.25
N LEU A 92 -0.92 -2.49 -13.35
CA LEU A 92 -2.35 -2.38 -13.63
C LEU A 92 -2.62 -1.30 -14.69
N HIS A 93 -3.43 -1.65 -15.69
CA HIS A 93 -3.94 -0.66 -16.65
C HIS A 93 -4.74 0.44 -15.95
N GLN A 94 -5.44 0.11 -14.85
CA GLN A 94 -6.13 1.07 -14.00
C GLN A 94 -6.08 0.61 -12.54
N ALA A 95 -5.40 1.38 -11.69
CA ALA A 95 -5.14 1.01 -10.30
C ALA A 95 -6.20 1.53 -9.31
N ASP A 96 -7.23 2.24 -9.78
CA ASP A 96 -8.28 2.90 -8.97
C ASP A 96 -8.85 1.95 -7.90
N ASP A 97 -9.36 0.78 -8.29
CA ASP A 97 -10.01 -0.17 -7.37
C ASP A 97 -9.03 -0.75 -6.35
N PHE A 98 -7.79 -1.01 -6.77
CA PHE A 98 -6.75 -1.55 -5.88
C PHE A 98 -6.36 -0.55 -4.80
N LEU A 99 -6.14 0.71 -5.17
CA LEU A 99 -5.80 1.76 -4.20
C LEU A 99 -6.98 2.09 -3.28
N TRP A 100 -8.22 2.02 -3.78
CA TRP A 100 -9.41 2.10 -2.92
C TRP A 100 -9.53 0.93 -1.95
N ALA A 101 -9.14 -0.29 -2.35
CA ALA A 101 -9.09 -1.43 -1.43
C ALA A 101 -8.08 -1.18 -0.29
N ILE A 102 -6.88 -0.66 -0.60
CA ILE A 102 -5.90 -0.24 0.40
C ILE A 102 -6.50 0.84 1.31
N ARG A 103 -7.11 1.89 0.76
CA ARG A 103 -7.72 2.98 1.54
C ARG A 103 -8.84 2.48 2.45
N SER A 104 -9.69 1.57 1.97
CA SER A 104 -10.77 0.94 2.73
C SER A 104 -10.22 0.09 3.87
N LYS A 105 -9.14 -0.67 3.64
CA LYS A 105 -8.42 -1.42 4.67
C LYS A 105 -7.90 -0.51 5.78
N LEU A 106 -7.31 0.64 5.43
CA LEU A 106 -6.86 1.64 6.41
C LEU A 106 -8.03 2.17 7.24
N SER A 107 -9.17 2.48 6.63
CA SER A 107 -10.32 2.97 7.40
C SER A 107 -10.91 1.91 8.34
N LYS A 108 -10.92 0.64 7.92
CA LYS A 108 -11.27 -0.49 8.81
C LYS A 108 -10.28 -0.58 9.98
N LEU A 109 -8.98 -0.45 9.70
CA LEU A 109 -7.92 -0.46 10.70
C LEU A 109 -8.12 0.65 11.74
N ALA A 110 -8.40 1.89 11.28
CA ALA A 110 -8.61 3.03 12.16
C ALA A 110 -9.78 2.83 13.12
N ARG A 111 -10.88 2.25 12.62
CA ARG A 111 -12.06 1.90 13.44
C ARG A 111 -11.74 0.79 14.44
N ASN A 112 -11.12 -0.29 13.98
CA ASN A 112 -10.83 -1.46 14.82
C ASN A 112 -9.89 -1.13 15.99
N PHE A 113 -8.92 -0.24 15.78
CA PHE A 113 -8.01 0.20 16.84
C PHE A 113 -8.46 1.46 17.58
N ASN A 114 -9.68 1.95 17.30
CA ASN A 114 -10.23 3.13 17.94
C ASN A 114 -9.33 4.38 17.85
N ILE A 115 -8.63 4.57 16.73
CA ILE A 115 -7.78 5.75 16.46
C ILE A 115 -8.51 6.85 15.66
N VAL A 116 -9.78 6.63 15.31
CA VAL A 116 -10.67 7.63 14.68
C VAL A 116 -10.76 8.95 15.48
N PRO A 117 -10.89 8.93 16.83
CA PRO A 117 -10.95 10.17 17.62
C PRO A 117 -9.71 11.05 17.45
N PHE A 118 -8.52 10.45 17.33
CA PHE A 118 -7.28 11.18 17.09
C PHE A 118 -7.33 11.92 15.73
N PHE A 119 -7.67 11.22 14.65
CA PHE A 119 -7.81 11.86 13.33
C PHE A 119 -8.91 12.92 13.30
N SER A 120 -10.03 12.68 13.98
CA SER A 120 -11.11 13.66 14.13
C SER A 120 -10.64 14.92 14.87
N HIS A 121 -9.78 14.78 15.87
CA HIS A 121 -9.18 15.90 16.58
C HIS A 121 -8.24 16.70 15.67
N VAL A 122 -7.36 16.03 14.93
CA VAL A 122 -6.48 16.67 13.93
C VAL A 122 -7.29 17.48 12.91
N ASN A 123 -8.38 16.90 12.39
CA ASN A 123 -9.27 17.58 11.43
C ASN A 123 -9.96 18.82 12.01
N LYS A 124 -10.22 18.87 13.33
CA LYS A 124 -10.81 20.04 14.00
C LYS A 124 -9.79 21.16 14.21
N ILE A 125 -8.51 20.83 14.39
CA ILE A 125 -7.43 21.81 14.60
C ILE A 125 -7.02 22.49 13.28
N MET A 126 -7.25 21.84 12.13
CA MET A 126 -6.93 22.42 10.83
C MET A 126 -7.53 23.82 10.68
N SER A 127 -6.66 24.83 10.51
CA SER A 127 -7.09 26.20 10.24
C SER A 127 -7.67 26.28 8.83
N LYS A 128 -8.64 27.20 8.62
CA LYS A 128 -9.17 27.48 7.26
C LYS A 128 -8.19 28.30 6.40
N GLU A 129 -7.08 28.75 6.96
CA GLU A 129 -6.14 29.71 6.36
C GLU A 129 -4.78 29.08 5.99
N THR A 130 -4.68 27.76 5.97
CA THR A 130 -3.47 27.06 5.51
C THR A 130 -3.29 27.23 3.99
N PRO A 131 -2.07 27.53 3.50
CA PRO A 131 -1.78 27.58 2.07
C PRO A 131 -1.67 26.18 1.44
N TYR A 132 -1.76 25.12 2.24
CA TYR A 132 -1.60 23.74 1.79
C TYR A 132 -2.93 23.00 1.67
N PRO A 133 -3.02 22.01 0.77
CA PRO A 133 -4.17 21.12 0.71
C PRO A 133 -4.48 20.44 2.06
N PRO A 134 -5.74 20.06 2.32
CA PRO A 134 -6.17 19.42 3.56
C PRO A 134 -5.30 18.23 3.98
N TYR A 135 -5.00 17.34 3.04
CA TYR A 135 -4.23 16.12 3.28
C TYR A 135 -2.76 16.39 3.64
N VAL A 136 -2.15 17.45 3.09
CA VAL A 136 -0.80 17.89 3.49
C VAL A 136 -0.84 18.48 4.90
N SER A 137 -1.84 19.32 5.19
CA SER A 137 -2.00 19.98 6.49
C SER A 137 -2.18 18.97 7.62
N ARG A 138 -2.97 17.90 7.42
CA ARG A 138 -3.13 16.81 8.40
C ARG A 138 -1.79 16.18 8.78
N VAL A 139 -0.95 15.85 7.79
CA VAL A 139 0.34 15.20 8.04
C VAL A 139 1.29 16.13 8.78
N LEU A 140 1.33 17.41 8.41
CA LEU A 140 2.17 18.39 9.08
C LEU A 140 1.77 18.61 10.54
N ILE A 141 0.46 18.73 10.82
CA ILE A 141 -0.07 18.83 12.19
C ILE A 141 0.27 17.58 12.99
N MET A 142 0.05 16.39 12.44
CA MET A 142 0.37 15.14 13.13
C MET A 142 1.87 15.01 13.40
N LYS A 143 2.72 15.32 12.42
CA LYS A 143 4.18 15.35 12.60
C LYS A 143 4.58 16.26 13.75
N TYR A 144 3.97 17.44 13.86
CA TYR A 144 4.19 18.36 14.98
C TYR A 144 3.75 17.73 16.32
N ILE A 145 2.53 17.20 16.41
CA ILE A 145 2.00 16.55 17.63
C ILE A 145 2.95 15.43 18.09
N PHE A 146 3.36 14.52 17.20
CA PHE A 146 4.28 13.45 17.57
C PHE A 146 5.66 13.98 17.96
N SER A 147 6.17 15.02 17.30
CA SER A 147 7.46 15.63 17.60
C SER A 147 7.51 16.28 18.99
N VAL A 148 6.41 16.90 19.44
CA VAL A 148 6.32 17.51 20.78
C VAL A 148 6.20 16.44 21.87
N ASN A 149 5.45 15.37 21.61
CA ASN A 149 5.20 14.33 22.62
C ASN A 149 6.33 13.30 22.75
N ARG A 150 7.19 13.11 21.74
CA ARG A 150 8.23 12.06 21.74
C ARG A 150 9.13 12.06 22.98
N ALA A 151 9.48 13.23 23.52
CA ALA A 151 10.40 13.35 24.65
C ALA A 151 9.71 13.17 26.02
N ARG A 152 8.37 13.20 26.05
CA ARG A 152 7.56 13.12 27.26
C ARG A 152 7.15 11.69 27.61
N GLU A 153 7.29 10.76 26.66
CA GLU A 153 6.66 9.44 26.70
C GLU A 153 7.70 8.31 26.63
N ARG A 154 7.43 7.19 27.31
CA ARG A 154 8.37 6.04 27.38
C ARG A 154 8.55 5.31 26.04
N ASN A 155 7.62 5.48 25.09
CA ASN A 155 7.61 4.79 23.81
C ASN A 155 8.33 5.56 22.68
N TYR A 156 9.49 6.14 22.99
CA TYR A 156 10.21 7.06 22.09
C TYR A 156 10.40 6.53 20.66
N LEU A 157 10.71 5.23 20.51
CA LEU A 157 10.95 4.61 19.19
C LEU A 157 9.70 4.59 18.30
N ASP A 158 8.53 4.32 18.88
CA ASP A 158 7.27 4.31 18.12
C ASP A 158 6.92 5.73 17.61
N TYR A 159 7.18 6.76 18.42
CA TYR A 159 7.03 8.16 17.97
C TYR A 159 7.99 8.48 16.82
N LEU A 160 9.25 8.07 16.90
CA LEU A 160 10.22 8.31 15.83
C LEU A 160 9.79 7.67 14.51
N GLN A 161 9.30 6.43 14.55
CA GLN A 161 8.81 5.72 13.36
C GLN A 161 7.62 6.44 12.71
N VAL A 162 6.65 6.91 13.52
CA VAL A 162 5.51 7.68 12.99
C VAL A 162 5.97 9.01 12.39
N ILE A 163 6.94 9.70 13.03
CA ILE A 163 7.50 10.96 12.51
C ILE A 163 8.23 10.73 11.17
N GLU A 164 8.98 9.64 11.05
CA GLU A 164 9.65 9.25 9.80
C GLU A 164 8.64 8.95 8.69
N GLN A 165 7.57 8.21 9.00
CA GLN A 165 6.48 7.94 8.04
C GLN A 165 5.78 9.23 7.61
N CYS A 166 5.53 10.18 8.52
CA CYS A 166 5.04 11.51 8.17
C CYS A 166 5.97 12.24 7.18
N GLU A 167 7.28 12.18 7.42
CA GLU A 167 8.28 12.81 6.56
C GLU A 167 8.24 12.23 5.15
N ILE A 168 8.25 10.90 5.01
CA ILE A 168 8.16 10.20 3.73
C ILE A 168 6.88 10.61 2.97
N ILE A 169 5.74 10.64 3.68
CA ILE A 169 4.46 11.02 3.08
C ILE A 169 4.52 12.46 2.57
N VAL A 170 4.97 13.42 3.40
CA VAL A 170 5.09 14.83 3.02
C VAL A 170 5.98 15.02 1.79
N GLN A 171 7.15 14.36 1.77
CA GLN A 171 8.08 14.46 0.64
C GLN A 171 7.44 14.01 -0.68
N LYS A 172 6.60 12.97 -0.65
CA LYS A 172 5.88 12.48 -1.84
C LYS A 172 4.72 13.39 -2.24
N ILE A 173 3.89 13.82 -1.28
CA ILE A 173 2.65 14.57 -1.61
C ILE A 173 2.85 16.06 -1.85
N ALA A 174 3.92 16.66 -1.30
CA ALA A 174 4.12 18.11 -1.30
C ALA A 174 5.41 18.56 -2.03
N LEU A 175 6.15 17.64 -2.65
CA LEU A 175 7.34 17.91 -3.50
C LEU A 175 8.26 19.00 -2.91
N ALA A 176 8.95 18.67 -1.81
CA ALA A 176 10.01 19.48 -1.17
C ALA A 176 9.68 20.94 -0.79
N ALA A 177 8.45 21.43 -0.98
CA ALA A 177 8.13 22.86 -0.93
C ALA A 177 7.29 23.29 0.28
N ALA A 178 7.16 22.46 1.33
CA ALA A 178 6.45 22.86 2.53
C ALA A 178 7.41 23.40 3.60
N PRO A 179 7.67 24.73 3.67
CA PRO A 179 8.21 25.31 4.89
C PRO A 179 7.28 24.97 6.06
N ALA A 180 7.91 24.46 7.11
CA ALA A 180 7.32 24.00 8.37
C ALA A 180 6.03 24.74 8.79
N LEU A 181 4.86 24.09 8.63
CA LEU A 181 3.71 24.31 9.52
C LEU A 181 4.02 23.69 10.91
N ALA A 182 5.14 24.05 11.52
CA ALA A 182 5.60 23.44 12.77
C ALA A 182 6.20 24.45 13.75
N ARG A 183 5.70 25.70 13.73
CA ARG A 183 5.93 26.67 14.80
C ARG A 183 4.69 27.46 15.19
N ASP A 184 3.49 26.95 14.87
CA ASP A 184 2.29 27.54 15.43
C ASP A 184 2.05 26.95 16.83
N HIS A 185 2.45 27.70 17.85
CA HIS A 185 2.26 27.35 19.26
C HIS A 185 0.78 27.28 19.69
N THR A 186 -0.15 27.57 18.77
CA THR A 186 -1.60 27.45 19.01
C THR A 186 -2.16 26.05 18.80
N ILE A 187 -1.39 25.12 18.21
CA ILE A 187 -1.82 23.72 18.03
C ILE A 187 -1.82 23.02 19.41
N PRO A 188 -2.98 22.58 19.92
CA PRO A 188 -3.04 21.78 21.15
C PRO A 188 -2.15 20.53 20.98
N SER A 189 -1.15 20.40 21.86
CA SER A 189 -0.10 19.39 21.71
C SER A 189 -0.11 18.31 22.78
N ASP A 190 -0.98 18.43 23.80
CA ASP A 190 -1.06 17.46 24.88
C ASP A 190 -1.96 16.29 24.46
N PHE A 191 -1.37 15.37 23.69
CA PHE A 191 -1.99 14.09 23.35
C PHE A 191 -1.15 12.97 23.98
N SER A 192 -1.69 12.34 25.02
CA SER A 192 -1.10 11.12 25.57
C SER A 192 -1.65 9.93 24.79
N PHE A 193 -0.75 9.10 24.29
CA PHE A 193 -1.10 7.85 23.62
C PHE A 193 -0.68 6.72 24.53
N ASP A 194 -1.62 5.84 24.88
CA ASP A 194 -1.21 4.56 25.45
C ASP A 194 -0.35 3.78 24.42
N PRO A 195 0.53 2.86 24.86
CA PRO A 195 1.41 2.13 23.96
C PRO A 195 0.67 1.38 22.84
N ALA A 196 -0.52 0.85 23.11
CA ALA A 196 -1.29 0.06 22.14
C ALA A 196 -1.90 0.96 21.05
N ALA A 197 -2.40 2.14 21.42
CA ALA A 197 -2.87 3.15 20.51
C ALA A 197 -1.73 3.65 19.61
N LEU A 198 -0.53 3.88 20.17
CA LEU A 198 0.62 4.34 19.39
C LEU A 198 1.11 3.28 18.38
N GLN A 199 1.16 2.01 18.77
CA GLN A 199 1.45 0.91 17.83
C GLN A 199 0.40 0.81 16.71
N SER A 200 -0.87 1.03 17.05
CA SER A 200 -1.96 1.03 16.08
C SER A 200 -1.88 2.19 15.10
N ILE A 201 -1.48 3.37 15.58
CA ILE A 201 -1.17 4.55 14.76
C ILE A 201 -0.01 4.24 13.83
N ASN A 202 1.10 3.71 14.35
CA ASN A 202 2.26 3.34 13.54
C ASN A 202 1.88 2.36 12.42
N LYS A 203 1.08 1.33 12.74
CA LYS A 203 0.57 0.41 11.72
C LYS A 203 -0.30 1.12 10.68
N TYR A 204 -1.17 2.04 11.07
CA TYR A 204 -1.95 2.85 10.13
C TYR A 204 -1.05 3.68 9.22
N PHE A 205 -0.06 4.38 9.79
CA PHE A 205 0.86 5.22 9.04
C PHE A 205 1.73 4.40 8.08
N LYS A 206 2.21 3.21 8.47
CA LYS A 206 2.90 2.27 7.55
C LYS A 206 2.06 1.98 6.29
N GLY A 207 0.77 1.67 6.47
CA GLY A 207 -0.11 1.42 5.33
C GLY A 207 -0.50 2.69 4.56
N ALA A 208 -0.59 3.84 5.22
CA ALA A 208 -0.79 5.13 4.56
C ALA A 208 0.43 5.52 3.71
N THR A 209 1.65 5.24 4.19
CA THR A 209 2.89 5.37 3.42
C THR A 209 2.83 4.48 2.19
N MET A 210 2.44 3.21 2.33
CA MET A 210 2.26 2.31 1.17
C MET A 210 1.26 2.87 0.14
N LEU A 211 0.11 3.37 0.59
CA LEU A 211 -0.88 3.98 -0.29
C LEU A 211 -0.30 5.19 -1.06
N VAL A 212 0.40 6.08 -0.35
CA VAL A 212 1.06 7.24 -0.98
C VAL A 212 2.18 6.80 -1.92
N GLU A 213 2.95 5.77 -1.57
CA GLU A 213 3.99 5.22 -2.44
C GLU A 213 3.41 4.66 -3.73
N THR A 214 2.29 3.93 -3.65
CA THR A 214 1.58 3.46 -4.85
C THR A 214 1.01 4.61 -5.68
N LEU A 215 0.42 5.64 -5.06
CA LEU A 215 -0.14 6.81 -5.77
C LEU A 215 0.88 7.57 -6.61
N TYR A 216 2.14 7.54 -6.17
CA TYR A 216 3.28 8.23 -6.77
C TYR A 216 4.30 7.25 -7.39
N SER A 217 3.94 5.98 -7.58
CA SER A 217 4.67 5.08 -8.47
C SER A 217 4.22 5.31 -9.92
N GLU A 218 4.78 4.56 -10.88
CA GLU A 218 4.38 4.59 -12.28
C GLU A 218 2.98 4.01 -12.56
N CYS A 219 2.10 3.93 -11.55
CA CYS A 219 0.74 3.43 -11.71
C CYS A 219 -0.16 4.38 -12.51
N TYR A 220 -1.04 3.82 -13.34
CA TYR A 220 -2.12 4.57 -13.97
C TYR A 220 -3.33 4.66 -13.04
N ILE A 221 -3.68 5.87 -12.63
CA ILE A 221 -4.87 6.18 -11.83
C ILE A 221 -5.60 7.38 -12.41
N SER A 222 -6.94 7.34 -12.40
CA SER A 222 -7.74 8.49 -12.83
C SER A 222 -7.47 9.73 -11.96
N ARG A 223 -7.55 10.92 -12.57
CA ARG A 223 -7.36 12.20 -11.85
C ARG A 223 -8.33 12.35 -10.68
N ASP A 224 -9.58 11.94 -10.88
CA ASP A 224 -10.63 12.02 -9.87
C ASP A 224 -10.34 11.08 -8.70
N SER A 225 -10.00 9.82 -8.95
CA SER A 225 -9.64 8.87 -7.89
C SER A 225 -8.39 9.29 -7.15
N ARG A 226 -7.36 9.80 -7.85
CA ARG A 226 -6.15 10.34 -7.20
C ARG A 226 -6.51 11.49 -6.26
N HIS A 227 -7.33 12.44 -6.71
CA HIS A 227 -7.78 13.55 -5.88
C HIS A 227 -8.58 13.07 -4.66
N GLN A 228 -9.54 12.17 -4.84
CA GLN A 228 -10.37 11.64 -3.75
C GLN A 228 -9.55 10.83 -2.73
N LEU A 229 -8.62 9.99 -3.20
CA LEU A 229 -7.74 9.23 -2.31
C LEU A 229 -6.87 10.14 -1.46
N LEU A 230 -6.25 11.16 -2.07
CA LEU A 230 -5.48 12.18 -1.35
C LEU A 230 -6.35 12.92 -0.34
N GLU A 231 -7.50 13.46 -0.75
CA GLU A 231 -8.42 14.18 0.14
C GLU A 231 -8.91 13.30 1.32
N SER A 232 -9.04 11.99 1.10
CA SER A 232 -9.45 11.05 2.14
C SER A 232 -8.31 10.66 3.10
N LEU A 233 -7.05 10.96 2.78
CA LEU A 233 -5.89 10.55 3.57
C LEU A 233 -5.95 11.17 4.97
N PHE A 234 -5.91 10.32 6.02
CA PHE A 234 -6.09 10.71 7.42
C PHE A 234 -7.42 11.39 7.77
N ALA A 235 -8.40 11.38 6.85
CA ALA A 235 -9.78 11.75 7.13
C ALA A 235 -10.55 10.49 7.55
N GLU A 236 -10.68 10.27 8.86
CA GLU A 236 -11.40 9.11 9.41
C GLU A 236 -12.64 9.54 10.23
N PRO A 237 -13.74 8.76 10.20
CA PRO A 237 -13.91 7.55 9.39
C PRO A 237 -14.09 7.90 7.91
N LEU A 238 -13.74 6.97 7.01
CA LEU A 238 -14.00 7.13 5.58
C LEU A 238 -15.53 7.18 5.37
N THR A 239 -16.08 8.38 5.19
CA THR A 239 -17.46 8.57 4.72
C THR A 239 -17.54 8.05 3.29
N GLN A 240 -18.49 7.15 3.01
CA GLN A 240 -18.64 6.45 1.73
C GLN A 240 -18.39 7.38 0.53
N ILE A 241 -17.25 7.20 -0.13
CA ILE A 241 -17.06 7.59 -1.52
C ILE A 241 -17.19 6.26 -2.26
N GLU A 242 -18.39 5.95 -2.74
CA GLU A 242 -18.56 4.81 -3.63
C GLU A 242 -17.68 5.05 -4.87
N PRO A 243 -16.80 4.10 -5.26
CA PRO A 243 -16.17 4.18 -6.55
C PRO A 243 -17.27 4.16 -7.61
N LYS A 244 -17.36 5.24 -8.41
CA LYS A 244 -18.39 5.43 -9.46
C LYS A 244 -18.48 4.25 -10.46
N ASN A 245 -17.47 3.37 -10.48
CA ASN A 245 -17.37 2.26 -11.42
C ASN A 245 -18.23 1.03 -11.09
N GLN A 246 -18.88 0.96 -9.92
CA GLN A 246 -19.88 -0.10 -9.66
C GLN A 246 -21.21 0.07 -10.44
N ARG A 247 -21.39 1.16 -11.21
CA ARG A 247 -22.59 1.36 -12.04
C ARG A 247 -22.56 0.67 -13.41
N HIS A 248 -21.45 0.04 -13.82
CA HIS A 248 -21.36 -0.57 -15.15
C HIS A 248 -21.58 -2.09 -15.18
N SER A 249 -21.91 -2.74 -14.05
CA SER A 249 -22.26 -4.17 -14.02
C SER A 249 -23.77 -4.44 -13.89
N LEU A 250 -24.64 -3.46 -14.11
CA LEU A 250 -26.10 -3.62 -14.07
C LEU A 250 -26.78 -3.56 -15.45
N PHE A 251 -25.99 -3.54 -16.53
CA PHE A 251 -26.49 -3.66 -17.89
C PHE A 251 -25.62 -4.62 -18.71
N GLN A 252 -25.68 -5.91 -18.37
CA GLN A 252 -25.55 -7.01 -19.32
C GLN A 252 -26.50 -8.14 -18.91
#